data_AF-A0A536LK12-F1
#
_entry.id   AF-A0A536LK12-F1
#
_cell.length_a   1.000
_cell.length_b   1.000
_cell.length_c   1.000
_cell.angle_alpha   90.00
_cell.angle_beta   90.00
_cell.angle_gamma   90.00
#
_symmetry.space_group_name_H-M   'P 1'
#
loop_
_entity.id
_entity.type
_entity.pdbx_description
1 polymer ?
#
loop_
_entity_poly.entity_id
_entity_poly.type
_entity_poly.pdbx_seq_one_letter_code
_entity_poly.pdbx_strand_id
1 'polypeptide(L)'
;MLIAERLRLNTQRLTASRLDQRVLSNVWWPFSLVSDSDDAEKALSLWLNSTLGLLILLSHREETEGAWVDFKKPTLQEMPVLDVTALAPERLQEMADSYDRLCERPLLPFPQMNVDAVRVEIDTVIASSLGLPDVGGLRQLLAREPVVCLEPLS
;
A
#
# COMPACT_ATOMS: atom_id res chain seq x y z
N MET A 1 0.95 12.90 3.27
CA MET A 1 0.23 11.60 3.13
C MET A 1 -0.39 11.12 4.47
N LEU A 2 -1.37 10.22 4.43
CA LEU A 2 -1.87 9.41 5.55
C LEU A 2 -1.50 7.94 5.34
N ILE A 3 -1.04 7.27 6.40
CA ILE A 3 -0.74 5.82 6.41
C ILE A 3 -1.65 5.16 7.45
N ALA A 4 -2.13 3.96 7.17
CA ALA A 4 -3.02 3.22 8.05
C ALA A 4 -2.45 3.07 9.48
N GLU A 5 -3.22 3.52 10.48
CA GLU A 5 -3.03 3.08 11.87
C GLU A 5 -3.91 1.86 12.11
N ARG A 6 -5.22 1.96 11.81
CA ARG A 6 -6.17 0.86 11.99
C ARG A 6 -6.87 0.52 10.70
N LEU A 7 -6.95 -0.77 10.39
CA LEU A 7 -7.70 -1.25 9.23
C LEU A 7 -8.67 -2.35 9.62
N ARG A 8 -9.81 -2.36 8.94
CA ARG A 8 -10.70 -3.51 8.88
C ARG A 8 -10.48 -4.21 7.55
N LEU A 9 -9.70 -5.29 7.56
CA LEU A 9 -9.14 -5.86 6.34
C LEU A 9 -10.19 -6.36 5.34
N ASN A 10 -11.34 -6.85 5.80
CA ASN A 10 -12.37 -7.37 4.92
C ASN A 10 -13.14 -6.30 4.12
N THR A 11 -13.08 -5.02 4.54
CA THR A 11 -13.79 -3.92 3.86
C THR A 11 -12.85 -2.86 3.28
N GLN A 12 -11.64 -2.75 3.83
CA GLN A 12 -10.68 -1.73 3.46
C GLN A 12 -10.04 -2.00 2.10
N ARG A 13 -9.65 -0.92 1.41
CA ARG A 13 -9.14 -0.93 0.03
C ARG A 13 -7.74 -0.34 -0.09
N LEU A 14 -7.39 0.56 0.81
CA LEU A 14 -6.19 1.38 0.80
C LEU A 14 -5.44 1.26 2.12
N THR A 15 -4.12 1.33 2.05
CA THR A 15 -3.20 1.37 3.19
C THR A 15 -2.57 2.75 3.35
N ALA A 16 -2.56 3.55 2.28
CA ALA A 16 -2.08 4.93 2.29
C ALA A 16 -2.94 5.81 1.37
N SER A 17 -3.02 7.10 1.70
CA SER A 17 -3.73 8.11 0.90
C SER A 17 -2.97 9.44 0.92
N ARG A 18 -2.69 10.00 -0.26
CA ARG A 18 -2.11 11.34 -0.39
C ARG A 18 -3.25 12.36 -0.37
N LEU A 19 -3.01 13.50 0.29
CA LEU A 19 -3.95 14.60 0.40
C LEU A 19 -3.24 15.89 0.03
N ASP A 20 -3.93 16.80 -0.63
CA ASP A 20 -3.35 18.08 -1.07
C ASP A 20 -3.13 19.07 0.09
N GLN A 21 -3.62 18.74 1.28
CA GLN A 21 -3.44 19.50 2.49
C GLN A 21 -3.02 18.60 3.64
N ARG A 22 -2.29 19.19 4.60
CA ARG A 22 -1.91 18.51 5.84
C ARG A 22 -3.14 18.34 6.72
N VAL A 23 -3.42 17.11 7.14
CA VAL A 23 -4.54 16.78 8.02
C VAL A 23 -4.08 15.95 9.21
N LEU A 24 -4.89 15.94 10.26
CA LEU A 24 -4.78 15.02 11.37
C LEU A 24 -5.88 13.97 11.26
N SER A 25 -5.60 12.76 11.73
CA SER A 25 -6.58 11.68 11.82
C SER A 25 -6.43 10.95 13.14
N ASN A 26 -7.51 10.31 13.57
CA ASN A 26 -7.60 9.48 14.76
C ASN A 26 -7.43 7.98 14.46
N VAL A 27 -7.42 7.59 13.18
CA VAL A 27 -7.29 6.18 12.73
C VAL A 27 -6.26 6.03 11.60
N TRP A 28 -5.55 7.11 11.28
CA TRP A 28 -4.46 7.15 10.32
C TRP A 28 -3.31 7.98 10.88
N TRP A 29 -2.09 7.54 10.60
CA TRP A 29 -0.88 8.29 10.91
C TRP A 29 -0.63 9.35 9.84
N PRO A 30 -0.55 10.64 10.21
CA PRO A 30 0.00 11.66 9.34
C PRO A 30 1.47 11.39 9.06
N PHE A 31 1.83 11.41 7.78
CA PHE A 31 3.17 11.16 7.30
C PHE A 31 3.57 12.23 6.29
N SER A 32 4.80 12.70 6.39
CA SER A 32 5.44 13.59 5.42
C SER A 32 6.87 13.15 5.21
N LEU A 33 7.32 13.22 3.96
CA LEU A 33 8.74 13.05 3.65
C LEU A 33 9.56 14.20 4.24
N VAL A 34 10.84 13.93 4.50
CA VAL A 34 11.79 14.97 4.93
C VAL A 34 12.07 15.93 3.76
N SER A 35 12.15 15.40 2.55
CA SER A 35 12.19 16.19 1.31
C SER A 35 10.79 16.61 0.89
N ASP A 36 10.66 17.84 0.41
CA ASP A 36 9.42 18.36 -0.19
C ASP A 36 9.35 17.93 -1.67
N SER A 37 9.19 16.63 -1.92
CA SER A 37 9.10 16.05 -3.26
C SER A 37 7.75 15.39 -3.44
N ASP A 38 6.92 15.99 -4.29
CA ASP A 38 5.60 15.46 -4.63
C ASP A 38 5.67 14.09 -5.30
N ASP A 39 6.60 13.94 -6.26
CA ASP A 39 6.82 12.68 -6.98
C ASP A 39 7.23 11.55 -6.03
N ALA A 40 8.04 11.85 -5.02
CA ALA A 40 8.42 10.89 -3.99
C ALA A 40 7.24 10.49 -3.11
N GLU A 41 6.36 11.42 -2.72
CA GLU A 41 5.13 11.07 -1.98
C GLU A 41 4.19 10.21 -2.85
N LYS A 42 4.04 10.53 -4.13
CA LYS A 42 3.24 9.75 -5.08
C LYS A 42 3.78 8.32 -5.27
N ALA A 43 5.07 8.19 -5.51
CA ALA A 43 5.74 6.91 -5.67
C ALA A 43 5.64 6.04 -4.39
N LEU A 44 5.84 6.64 -3.22
CA LEU A 44 5.67 5.93 -1.94
C LEU A 44 4.20 5.53 -1.70
N SER A 45 3.24 6.39 -2.08
CA SER A 45 1.82 6.07 -1.96
C SER A 45 1.41 4.88 -2.84
N LEU A 46 1.93 4.81 -4.08
CA LEU A 46 1.77 3.62 -4.94
C LEU A 46 2.37 2.38 -4.30
N TRP A 47 3.61 2.47 -3.81
CA TRP A 47 4.29 1.35 -3.15
C TRP A 47 3.47 0.80 -2.00
N LEU A 48 3.00 1.65 -1.09
CA LEU A 48 2.24 1.24 0.09
C LEU A 48 0.92 0.55 -0.28
N ASN A 49 0.30 0.94 -1.39
CA ASN A 49 -0.94 0.34 -1.90
C ASN A 49 -0.72 -0.85 -2.86
N SER A 50 0.53 -1.20 -3.20
CA SER A 50 0.88 -2.37 -4.02
C SER A 50 0.84 -3.67 -3.22
N THR A 51 0.78 -4.82 -3.89
CA THR A 51 0.84 -6.16 -3.27
C THR A 51 2.09 -6.35 -2.41
N LEU A 52 3.25 -5.82 -2.83
CA LEU A 52 4.49 -5.91 -2.05
C LEU A 52 4.43 -5.04 -0.78
N GLY A 53 3.92 -3.81 -0.91
CA GLY A 53 3.69 -2.94 0.24
C GLY A 53 2.70 -3.55 1.23
N LEU A 54 1.61 -4.14 0.73
CA LEU A 54 0.64 -4.87 1.54
C LEU A 54 1.25 -6.08 2.23
N LEU A 55 2.07 -6.87 1.55
CA LEU A 55 2.74 -8.03 2.14
C LEU A 55 3.58 -7.62 3.35
N ILE A 56 4.39 -6.57 3.20
CA ILE A 56 5.24 -6.06 4.26
C ILE A 56 4.38 -5.45 5.38
N LEU A 57 3.37 -4.66 5.05
CA LEU A 57 2.50 -4.06 6.06
C LEU A 57 1.81 -5.16 6.89
N LEU A 58 1.17 -6.13 6.23
CA LEU A 58 0.44 -7.20 6.90
C LEU A 58 1.33 -8.16 7.70
N SER A 59 2.62 -8.26 7.40
CA SER A 59 3.57 -9.01 8.23
C SER A 59 3.86 -8.33 9.58
N HIS A 60 3.53 -7.05 9.70
CA HIS A 60 3.73 -6.22 10.89
C HIS A 60 2.42 -5.87 11.61
N ARG A 61 1.30 -6.49 11.21
CA ARG A 61 -0.02 -6.25 11.81
C ARG A 61 -0.06 -6.73 13.25
N GLU A 62 -0.73 -5.97 14.11
CA GLU A 62 -1.21 -6.49 15.40
C GLU A 62 -2.70 -6.78 15.27
N GLU A 63 -3.09 -8.05 15.44
CA GLU A 63 -4.49 -8.47 15.41
C GLU A 63 -5.17 -8.04 16.70
N THR A 64 -6.24 -7.25 16.57
CA THR A 64 -6.99 -6.73 17.71
C THR A 64 -8.30 -7.49 17.90
N GLU A 65 -9.08 -7.66 16.82
CA GLU A 65 -10.30 -8.47 16.83
C GLU A 65 -10.69 -8.90 15.40
N GLY A 66 -10.54 -10.19 15.07
CA GLY A 66 -10.90 -10.72 13.75
C GLY A 66 -10.16 -9.99 12.62
N ALA A 67 -10.89 -9.34 11.72
CA ALA A 67 -10.30 -8.55 10.62
C ALA A 67 -9.75 -7.17 11.04
N TRP A 68 -9.89 -6.78 12.31
CA TRP A 68 -9.35 -5.52 12.81
C TRP A 68 -7.87 -5.66 13.15
N VAL A 69 -7.07 -4.83 12.50
CA VAL A 69 -5.63 -4.75 12.72
C VAL A 69 -5.21 -3.33 13.09
N ASP A 70 -4.18 -3.25 13.90
CA ASP A 70 -3.52 -2.02 14.31
C ASP A 70 -2.04 -2.04 13.90
N PHE A 71 -1.52 -0.88 13.52
CA PHE A 71 -0.14 -0.64 13.14
C PHE A 71 0.42 0.46 14.02
N LYS A 72 1.08 0.06 15.10
CA LYS A 72 1.67 1.00 16.05
C LYS A 72 2.79 1.81 15.39
N LYS A 73 2.94 3.05 15.84
CA LYS A 73 3.96 3.98 15.33
C LYS A 73 5.40 3.40 15.33
N PRO A 74 5.90 2.74 16.39
CA PRO A 74 7.25 2.15 16.36
C PRO A 74 7.40 1.09 15.27
N THR A 75 6.39 0.23 15.11
CA THR A 75 6.36 -0.80 14.07
C THR A 75 6.44 -0.21 12.67
N LEU A 76 5.68 0.86 12.40
CA LEU A 76 5.73 1.56 11.12
C LEU A 76 7.07 2.27 10.88
N GLN A 77 7.77 2.69 11.92
CA GLN A 77 9.10 3.31 11.81
C GLN A 77 10.19 2.28 11.46
N GLU A 78 10.01 1.02 11.87
CA GLU A 78 10.96 -0.07 11.61
C GLU A 78 10.63 -0.85 10.32
N MET A 79 9.40 -0.70 9.81
CA MET A 79 8.93 -1.40 8.63
C MET A 79 9.78 -1.02 7.39
N PRO A 80 10.32 -2.01 6.64
CA PRO A 80 11.03 -1.71 5.42
C PRO A 80 10.06 -1.13 4.36
N VAL A 81 10.48 -0.06 3.70
CA VAL A 81 9.71 0.58 2.62
C VAL A 81 10.61 0.84 1.43
N LEU A 82 10.00 1.13 0.29
CA LEU A 82 10.74 1.60 -0.89
C LEU A 82 11.51 2.88 -0.55
N ASP A 83 12.83 2.84 -0.70
CA ASP A 83 13.66 4.04 -0.64
C ASP A 83 13.50 4.84 -1.93
N VAL A 84 12.54 5.76 -1.94
CA VAL A 84 12.26 6.66 -3.06
C VAL A 84 13.41 7.64 -3.35
N THR A 85 14.34 7.84 -2.40
CA THR A 85 15.51 8.71 -2.61
C THR A 85 16.64 8.04 -3.39
N ALA A 86 16.63 6.70 -3.44
CA ALA A 86 17.58 5.89 -4.18
C ALA A 86 17.12 5.57 -5.62
N LEU A 87 15.89 5.97 -6.00
CA LEU A 87 15.38 5.77 -7.36
C LEU A 87 16.07 6.70 -8.35
N ALA A 88 16.32 6.19 -9.56
CA ALA A 88 16.71 7.03 -10.68
C ALA A 88 15.59 8.06 -10.97
N PRO A 89 15.92 9.32 -11.30
CA PRO A 89 14.92 10.38 -11.52
C PRO A 89 13.83 9.99 -12.53
N GLU A 90 14.21 9.28 -13.59
CA GLU A 90 13.29 8.83 -14.63
C GLU A 90 12.27 7.83 -14.08
N ARG A 91 12.73 6.88 -13.25
CA ARG A 91 11.86 5.88 -12.60
C ARG A 91 10.94 6.52 -11.57
N LEU A 92 11.45 7.51 -10.83
CA LEU A 92 10.64 8.25 -9.88
C LEU A 92 9.49 8.98 -10.60
N GLN A 93 9.80 9.65 -11.71
CA GLN A 93 8.80 10.33 -12.54
C GLN A 93 7.78 9.34 -13.12
N GLU A 94 8.22 8.21 -13.67
CA GLU A 94 7.33 7.16 -14.20
C GLU A 94 6.32 6.65 -13.15
N MET A 95 6.79 6.48 -11.91
CA MET A 95 5.92 6.10 -10.79
C MET A 95 4.96 7.23 -10.41
N ALA A 96 5.42 8.48 -10.38
CA ALA A 96 4.57 9.63 -10.10
C ALA A 96 3.47 9.82 -11.15
N ASP A 97 3.81 9.72 -12.43
CA ASP A 97 2.85 9.81 -13.54
C ASP A 97 1.82 8.66 -13.49
N SER A 98 2.29 7.46 -13.11
CA SER A 98 1.41 6.31 -12.90
C SER A 98 0.46 6.52 -11.73
N TYR A 99 0.91 7.18 -10.65
CA TYR A 99 0.04 7.54 -9.53
C TYR A 99 -1.06 8.47 -10.01
N ASP A 100 -0.72 9.56 -10.72
CA ASP A 100 -1.70 10.54 -11.19
C ASP A 100 -2.75 9.92 -12.13
N ARG A 101 -2.35 8.95 -12.95
CA ARG A 101 -3.27 8.19 -13.82
C ARG A 101 -4.20 7.24 -13.05
N LEU A 102 -3.76 6.74 -11.89
CA LEU A 102 -4.45 5.66 -11.16
C LEU A 102 -5.21 6.13 -9.91
N CYS A 103 -4.84 7.27 -9.32
CA CYS A 103 -5.29 7.67 -7.98
C CYS A 103 -6.80 7.92 -7.86
N GLU A 104 -7.48 8.27 -8.96
CA GLU A 104 -8.94 8.46 -8.99
C GLU A 104 -9.71 7.17 -9.29
N ARG A 105 -9.02 6.07 -9.63
CA ARG A 105 -9.67 4.80 -9.97
C ARG A 105 -9.93 3.99 -8.69
N PRO A 106 -11.15 3.46 -8.51
CA PRO A 106 -11.50 2.75 -7.29
C PRO A 106 -10.78 1.40 -7.22
N LEU A 107 -10.08 1.16 -6.10
CA LEU A 107 -9.63 -0.17 -5.71
C LEU A 107 -10.80 -0.95 -5.08
N LEU A 108 -10.79 -2.27 -5.28
CA LEU A 108 -11.65 -3.20 -4.59
C LEU A 108 -11.14 -3.47 -3.17
N PRO A 109 -12.01 -3.92 -2.25
CA PRO A 109 -11.61 -4.38 -0.92
C PRO A 109 -10.51 -5.45 -0.97
N PHE A 110 -9.67 -5.53 0.05
CA PHE A 110 -8.55 -6.47 0.08
C PHE A 110 -8.91 -7.93 -0.20
N PRO A 111 -10.05 -8.50 0.26
CA PRO A 111 -10.44 -9.86 -0.11
C PRO A 111 -10.60 -10.08 -1.62
N GLN A 112 -10.90 -9.01 -2.36
CA GLN A 112 -11.11 -9.02 -3.81
C GLN A 112 -9.87 -8.57 -4.59
N MET A 113 -8.73 -8.34 -3.91
CA MET A 113 -7.54 -7.77 -4.57
C MET A 113 -6.98 -8.65 -5.69
N ASN A 114 -7.23 -9.96 -5.66
CA ASN A 114 -6.79 -10.86 -6.73
C ASN A 114 -7.44 -10.54 -8.10
N VAL A 115 -8.67 -10.02 -8.10
CA VAL A 115 -9.43 -9.66 -9.33
C VAL A 115 -9.47 -8.15 -9.59
N ASP A 116 -8.73 -7.37 -8.79
CA ASP A 116 -8.68 -5.92 -8.88
C ASP A 116 -7.73 -5.47 -10.00
N ALA A 117 -8.29 -4.99 -11.11
CA ALA A 117 -7.52 -4.51 -12.25
C ALA A 117 -6.64 -3.28 -11.94
N VAL A 118 -7.07 -2.40 -11.03
CA VAL A 118 -6.27 -1.22 -10.65
C VAL A 118 -5.06 -1.67 -9.86
N ARG A 119 -5.23 -2.63 -8.94
CA ARG A 119 -4.09 -3.17 -8.18
C ARG A 119 -3.11 -3.93 -9.07
N VAL A 120 -3.60 -4.63 -10.09
CA VAL A 120 -2.74 -5.26 -11.12
C VAL A 120 -1.87 -4.21 -11.81
N GLU A 121 -2.43 -3.06 -12.17
CA GLU A 121 -1.65 -1.98 -12.79
C GLU A 121 -0.62 -1.37 -11.83
N ILE A 122 -0.99 -1.16 -10.56
CA ILE A 122 -0.05 -0.72 -9.52
C ILE A 122 1.11 -1.72 -9.41
N ASP A 123 0.81 -3.01 -9.28
CA ASP A 123 1.82 -4.07 -9.16
C ASP A 123 2.72 -4.15 -10.39
N THR A 124 2.17 -3.95 -11.59
CA THR A 124 2.93 -3.93 -12.84
C THR A 124 3.94 -2.79 -12.83
N VAL A 125 3.52 -1.57 -12.44
CA VAL A 125 4.40 -0.40 -12.34
C VAL A 125 5.50 -0.65 -11.32
N ILE A 126 5.16 -1.15 -10.12
CA ILE A 126 6.16 -1.46 -9.10
C ILE A 126 7.15 -2.52 -9.58
N ALA A 127 6.67 -3.61 -10.17
CA ALA A 127 7.53 -4.69 -10.64
C ALA A 127 8.46 -4.21 -11.76
N SER A 128 7.96 -3.47 -12.74
CA SER A 128 8.80 -2.93 -13.83
C SER A 128 9.83 -1.91 -13.33
N SER A 129 9.42 -0.98 -12.46
CA SER A 129 10.33 0.06 -11.94
C SER A 129 11.44 -0.51 -11.07
N LEU A 130 11.22 -1.66 -10.43
CA LEU A 130 12.20 -2.33 -9.57
C LEU A 130 12.91 -3.51 -10.24
N GLY A 131 12.54 -3.87 -11.48
CA GLY A 131 13.09 -5.03 -12.18
C GLY A 131 12.74 -6.37 -11.52
N LEU A 132 11.56 -6.44 -10.90
CA LEU A 132 11.04 -7.63 -10.21
C LEU A 132 10.17 -8.48 -11.16
N PRO A 133 10.03 -9.79 -10.89
CA PRO A 133 9.08 -10.62 -11.61
C PRO A 133 7.62 -10.23 -11.29
N ASP A 134 6.68 -10.82 -12.03
CA ASP A 134 5.25 -10.69 -11.73
C ASP A 134 4.94 -11.15 -10.30
N VAL A 135 4.14 -10.35 -9.59
CA VAL A 135 3.75 -10.59 -8.19
C VAL A 135 2.30 -11.07 -8.07
N GLY A 136 1.63 -11.39 -9.18
CA GLY A 136 0.23 -11.83 -9.19
C GLY A 136 -0.01 -13.05 -8.28
N GLY A 137 0.94 -13.99 -8.21
CA GLY A 137 0.89 -15.12 -7.29
C GLY A 137 0.85 -14.69 -5.82
N LEU A 138 1.64 -13.68 -5.43
CA LEU A 138 1.62 -13.14 -4.06
C LEU A 138 0.29 -12.45 -3.75
N ARG A 139 -0.26 -11.71 -4.72
CA ARG A 139 -1.57 -11.05 -4.58
C ARG A 139 -2.68 -12.07 -4.37
N GLN A 140 -2.65 -13.18 -5.11
CA GLN A 140 -3.60 -14.27 -4.95
C GLN A 140 -3.51 -14.91 -3.56
N LEU A 141 -2.30 -15.17 -3.07
CA LEU A 141 -2.08 -15.75 -1.74
C LEU A 141 -2.58 -14.82 -0.64
N LEU A 142 -2.22 -13.54 -0.69
CA LEU A 142 -2.69 -12.54 0.28
C LEU A 142 -4.22 -12.42 0.29
N ALA A 143 -4.88 -12.54 -0.87
CA ALA A 143 -6.33 -12.40 -0.95
C ALA A 143 -7.08 -13.54 -0.24
N ARG A 144 -6.41 -14.68 -0.08
CA ARG A 144 -6.91 -15.88 0.59
C ARG A 144 -6.46 -15.99 2.04
N GLU A 145 -5.73 -15.00 2.54
CA GLU A 145 -5.27 -15.02 3.93
C GLU A 145 -6.48 -14.91 4.87
N PRO A 146 -6.66 -15.81 5.86
CA PRO A 146 -7.87 -15.87 6.68
C PRO A 146 -8.21 -14.55 7.39
N VAL A 147 -7.21 -13.79 7.83
CA VAL A 147 -7.44 -12.47 8.46
C VAL A 147 -7.96 -11.42 7.47
N VAL A 148 -7.70 -11.61 6.18
CA VAL A 148 -8.15 -10.73 5.10
C VAL A 148 -9.55 -11.13 4.64
N CYS A 149 -9.75 -12.38 4.20
CA CYS A 149 -11.01 -12.84 3.62
C CYS A 149 -12.05 -13.28 4.65
N LEU A 150 -11.65 -13.56 5.90
CA LEU A 150 -12.48 -14.20 6.93
C LEU A 150 -13.01 -15.58 6.53
N GLU A 151 -12.32 -16.26 5.62
CA GLU A 151 -12.60 -17.64 5.22
C GLU A 151 -11.48 -18.58 5.73
N PRO A 152 -11.81 -19.82 6.14
CA PRO A 152 -10.80 -20.79 6.55
C PRO A 152 -9.94 -21.27 5.36
N LEU A 153 -8.70 -21.69 5.64
CA LEU A 153 -7.83 -22.32 4.65
C LEU A 153 -8.44 -23.67 4.23
N SER A 154 -8.91 -23.75 2.99
CA SER A 154 -9.42 -24.96 2.33
C SER A 154 -8.30 -25.85 1.79
#